data_AF-F2BEZ8-F1
#
_entry.id   AF-F2BEZ8-F1
#
_cell.length_a   1.000
_cell.length_b   1.000
_cell.length_c   1.000
_cell.angle_alpha   90.00
_cell.angle_beta   90.00
_cell.angle_gamma   90.00
#
_symmetry.space_group_name_H-M   'P 1'
#
loop_
_entity.id
_entity.type
_entity.pdbx_description
1 polymer ?
#
loop_
_entity_poly.entity_id
_entity_poly.type
_entity_poly.pdbx_seq_one_letter_code
_entity_poly.pdbx_strand_id
1 'polypeptide(L)' 'MPAMPSAPFGLLAEHGHPARPAGGSPEQLLNHAVQYGAYCQKLAAQVAGWQAWYRRGVKTE' A
#
# COMPACT_ATOMS: atom_id res chain seq x y z
N MET A 1 26.01 -4.61 11.61
CA MET A 1 24.58 -4.35 11.34
C MET A 1 23.94 -5.70 11.07
N PRO A 2 22.88 -6.11 11.79
CA PRO A 2 22.17 -7.34 11.44
C PRO A 2 21.65 -7.21 10.00
N ALA A 3 21.83 -8.27 9.21
CA ALA A 3 21.43 -8.29 7.80
C ALA A 3 19.91 -8.48 7.75
N MET A 4 19.18 -7.54 7.14
CA MET A 4 17.73 -7.71 7.00
C MET A 4 17.43 -8.92 6.12
N PRO A 5 16.41 -9.74 6.48
CA PRO A 5 15.96 -10.82 5.62
C PRO A 5 15.51 -10.27 4.26
N SER A 6 15.41 -11.13 3.25
CA SER A 6 14.84 -10.72 1.96
C SER A 6 13.32 -10.58 2.07
N ALA A 7 12.78 -9.49 1.51
CA ALA A 7 11.36 -9.20 1.56
C ALA A 7 10.58 -9.98 0.48
N PRO A 8 9.35 -10.43 0.77
CA PRO A 8 8.46 -11.01 -0.24
C PRO A 8 8.17 -10.03 -1.39
N PHE A 9 8.16 -10.53 -2.63
CA PHE A 9 7.87 -9.73 -3.83
C PHE A 9 6.55 -8.94 -3.74
N GLY A 10 5.51 -9.51 -3.12
CA GLY A 10 4.22 -8.83 -2.94
C GLY A 10 4.29 -7.56 -2.06
N LEU A 11 5.28 -7.45 -1.19
CA LEU A 11 5.50 -6.24 -0.38
C LEU A 11 6.25 -5.13 -1.14
N LEU A 12 6.87 -5.48 -2.27
CA LEU A 12 7.56 -4.57 -3.17
C LEU A 12 6.67 -4.09 -4.32
N ALA A 13 5.39 -4.49 -4.34
CA ALA A 13 4.46 -4.12 -5.39
C ALA A 13 4.25 -2.60 -5.43
N GLU A 14 4.43 -2.00 -6.60
CA GLU A 14 4.06 -0.60 -6.79
C GLU A 14 2.54 -0.46 -6.94
N HIS A 15 1.96 0.48 -6.20
CA HIS A 15 0.57 0.84 -6.33
C HIS A 15 0.49 2.21 -7.01
N GLY A 16 -0.13 2.24 -8.19
CA GLY A 16 -0.31 3.49 -8.92
C GLY A 16 -1.22 4.45 -8.16
N HIS A 17 -0.70 5.63 -7.83
CA HIS A 17 -1.48 6.70 -7.23
C HIS A 17 -2.55 7.20 -8.23
N PRO A 18 -3.84 7.24 -7.86
CA PRO A 18 -4.87 7.75 -8.75
C PRO A 18 -4.59 9.18 -9.20
N ALA A 19 -4.78 9.46 -10.49
CA ALA A 19 -4.64 10.81 -11.01
C ALA A 19 -5.73 11.73 -10.43
N ARG A 20 -5.42 13.02 -10.32
CA ARG A 20 -6.39 14.04 -9.91
C ARG A 20 -7.65 13.96 -10.79
N PRO A 21 -8.86 14.18 -10.24
CA PRO A 21 -10.08 14.27 -11.04
C PRO A 21 -9.91 15.29 -12.17
N ALA A 22 -10.44 14.98 -13.36
CA ALA A 22 -10.44 15.89 -14.50
C ALA A 22 -11.29 17.16 -14.28
N GLY A 23 -12.16 17.15 -13.27
CA GLY A 23 -13.02 18.27 -12.91
C GLY A 23 -13.65 18.07 -11.53
N GLY A 24 -14.54 19.00 -11.17
CA GLY A 24 -15.18 19.05 -9.85
C GLY A 24 -16.64 18.61 -9.84
N SER A 25 -17.14 17.93 -10.89
CA SER A 25 -18.53 17.46 -10.86
C SER A 25 -18.73 16.45 -9.72
N PRO A 26 -19.93 16.39 -9.10
CA PRO A 26 -20.18 15.43 -8.03
C PRO A 26 -19.84 13.99 -8.43
N GLU A 27 -20.20 13.57 -9.64
CA GLU A 27 -19.87 12.24 -10.17
C GLU A 27 -18.36 12.01 -10.29
N GLN A 28 -17.60 12.99 -10.80
CA GLN A 28 -16.14 12.90 -10.91
C GLN A 28 -15.48 12.75 -9.54
N LEU A 29 -15.95 13.52 -8.55
CA LEU A 29 -15.42 13.47 -7.19
C LEU A 29 -15.75 12.13 -6.51
N LEU A 30 -16.96 11.61 -6.68
CA LEU A 30 -17.39 10.33 -6.12
C LEU A 30 -16.60 9.16 -6.74
N ASN A 31 -16.46 9.13 -8.06
CA ASN A 31 -15.68 8.10 -8.75
C ASN A 31 -14.21 8.12 -8.31
N HIS A 32 -13.61 9.31 -8.19
CA HIS A 32 -12.26 9.44 -7.68
C HIS A 32 -12.14 8.99 -6.21
N ALA A 33 -13.11 9.32 -5.35
CA ALA A 33 -13.08 8.89 -3.95
C ALA A 33 -13.06 7.37 -3.80
N VAL A 34 -13.81 6.64 -4.64
CA VAL A 34 -13.78 5.17 -4.67
C VAL A 34 -12.40 4.65 -5.09
N GLN A 35 -11.84 5.17 -6.17
CA GLN A 35 -10.52 4.76 -6.67
C GLN A 35 -9.40 5.07 -5.66
N TYR A 36 -9.44 6.25 -5.06
CA TYR A 36 -8.49 6.68 -4.03
C TYR A 36 -8.61 5.85 -2.76
N GLY A 37 -9.83 5.56 -2.31
CA GLY A 37 -10.06 4.67 -1.16
C GLY A 37 -9.47 3.28 -1.39
N ALA A 38 -9.68 2.69 -2.58
CA ALA A 38 -9.10 1.40 -2.94
C ALA A 38 -7.57 1.44 -2.98
N TYR A 39 -6.97 2.54 -3.46
CA TYR A 39 -5.53 2.76 -3.40
C TYR A 39 -5.00 2.80 -1.96
N CYS A 40 -5.66 3.54 -1.06
CA CYS A 40 -5.30 3.60 0.36
C CYS A 40 -5.38 2.21 1.03
N GLN A 41 -6.39 1.40 0.70
CA GLN A 41 -6.51 0.04 1.24
C GLN A 41 -5.34 -0.85 0.82
N LYS A 42 -4.88 -0.76 -0.44
CA LYS A 42 -3.70 -1.50 -0.92
C LYS A 42 -2.44 -1.10 -0.15
N LEU A 43 -2.20 0.20 0.03
CA LEU A 43 -1.08 0.70 0.82
C LEU A 43 -1.15 0.22 2.28
N ALA A 44 -2.31 0.30 2.91
CA ALA A 44 -2.49 -0.16 4.29
C ALA A 44 -2.19 -1.65 4.44
N ALA A 45 -2.65 -2.48 3.51
CA ALA A 45 -2.35 -3.90 3.47
C ALA A 45 -0.84 -4.16 3.29
N GLN A 46 -0.17 -3.40 2.42
CA GLN A 46 1.27 -3.52 2.20
C GLN A 46 2.07 -3.12 3.46
N VAL A 47 1.71 -2.02 4.12
CA VAL A 47 2.33 -1.59 5.39
C VAL A 47 2.13 -2.64 6.49
N ALA A 48 0.92 -3.20 6.63
CA ALA A 48 0.65 -4.27 7.58
C ALA A 48 1.50 -5.52 7.27
N GLY A 49 1.66 -5.86 5.98
CA GLY A 49 2.52 -6.94 5.52
C GLY A 49 3.99 -6.72 5.89
N TRP A 50 4.52 -5.51 5.71
CA TRP A 50 5.87 -5.13 6.13
C TRP A 50 6.08 -5.25 7.64
N GLN A 51 5.14 -4.75 8.43
CA GLN A 51 5.20 -4.85 9.89
C GLN A 51 5.18 -6.32 10.35
N ALA A 52 4.32 -7.14 9.75
CA ALA A 52 4.22 -8.56 10.07
C ALA A 52 5.51 -9.31 9.69
N TRP A 53 6.08 -9.02 8.52
CA TRP A 53 7.33 -9.61 8.06
C TRP A 53 8.49 -9.25 8.99
N TYR A 54 8.65 -7.97 9.33
CA TYR A 54 9.70 -7.51 10.24
C TYR A 54 9.59 -8.19 11.61
N ARG A 55 8.38 -8.25 12.19
CA ARG A 55 8.14 -8.92 13.48
C ARG A 55 8.39 -10.42 13.46
N ARG A 56 8.23 -11.08 12.31
CA ARG A 56 8.59 -12.50 12.15
C ARG A 56 10.11 -12.68 12.14
N GLY A 57 10.85 -11.84 11.42
CA GLY A 57 12.31 -11.84 11.42
C GLY A 57 12.89 -11.72 12.84
N VAL A 58 12.36 -10.79 13.65
CA VAL A 58 12.77 -10.56 15.05
C VAL A 58 12.55 -11.78 15.97
N LYS A 59 11.62 -12.69 15.66
CA LYS A 59 11.36 -13.89 16.48
C LYS A 59 12.27 -15.08 16.14
N THR A 60 12.96 -15.01 15.01
CA THR A 60 13.81 -16.09 14.49
C THR A 60 15.31 -15.82 14.64
N GLU A 61 15.68 -14.65 15.17
CA GLU A 61 17.04 -14.29 15.60
C GLU A 61 17.22 -14.46 17.11
#